data_AF-A0A2H0GAE5-F1
#
_entry.id   AF-A0A2H0GAE5-F1
#
_cell.length_a   1.000
_cell.length_b   1.000
_cell.length_c   1.000
_cell.angle_alpha   90.00
_cell.angle_beta   90.00
_cell.angle_gamma   90.00
#
_symmetry.space_group_name_H-M   'P 1'
#
loop_
_entity.id
_entity.type
_entity.pdbx_description
1 polymer ?
#
loop_
_entity_poly.entity_id
_entity_poly.type
_entity_poly.pdbx_seq_one_letter_code
_entity_poly.pdbx_strand_id
1 'polypeptide(L)' 'MYIDTHCHLNFGAFTEDWKEVADHCVKAGVEKMIVVGADLETSAKAVEIAQKHPALFAGVGVHP' A
#
# COMPACT_ATOMS: atom_id res chain seq x y z
N MET A 1 -1.54 7.05 16.78
CA MET A 1 -1.59 7.33 15.33
C MET A 1 -0.19 7.22 14.74
N TYR A 2 0.11 6.09 14.10
CA TYR A 2 1.29 5.92 13.26
C TYR A 2 0.92 5.97 11.77
N ILE A 3 1.87 6.40 10.96
CA ILE A 3 1.78 6.35 9.50
C ILE A 3 2.98 5.55 9.02
N ASP A 4 2.73 4.47 8.28
CA ASP A 4 3.76 3.83 7.49
C ASP A 4 3.95 4.64 6.21
N THR A 5 5.09 5.32 6.10
CA THR A 5 5.35 6.23 4.98
C THR A 5 5.82 5.51 3.72
N HIS A 6 6.11 4.20 3.78
CA HIS A 6 6.60 3.44 2.64
C HIS A 6 6.38 1.94 2.82
N CYS A 7 5.44 1.36 2.08
CA CYS A 7 5.26 -0.09 2.01
C CYS A 7 5.02 -0.57 0.56
N HIS A 8 5.27 -1.86 0.34
CA HIS A 8 5.12 -2.53 -0.96
C HIS A 8 4.02 -3.59 -0.95
N LEU A 9 2.83 -3.23 -0.46
CA LEU A 9 1.64 -4.10 -0.50
C LEU A 9 1.18 -4.44 -1.93
N ASN A 10 1.70 -3.74 -2.94
CA ASN A 10 1.50 -4.01 -4.36
C ASN A 10 2.40 -5.12 -4.92
N PHE A 11 3.38 -5.64 -4.16
CA PHE A 11 4.32 -6.66 -4.64
C PHE A 11 3.72 -8.07 -4.60
N GLY A 12 4.36 -8.99 -5.34
CA GLY A 12 3.88 -10.37 -5.53
C GLY A 12 3.63 -11.12 -4.22
N ALA A 13 4.45 -10.86 -3.19
CA ALA A 13 4.34 -11.49 -1.87
C ALA A 13 2.99 -11.25 -1.17
N PHE A 14 2.26 -10.20 -1.53
CA PHE A 14 1.00 -9.81 -0.90
C PHE A 14 -0.21 -9.91 -1.82
N THR A 15 -0.08 -10.65 -2.94
CA THR A 15 -1.13 -10.70 -3.98
C THR A 15 -2.46 -11.21 -3.44
N GLU A 16 -2.42 -12.15 -2.50
CA GLU A 16 -3.62 -12.82 -1.96
C GLU A 16 -4.15 -12.16 -0.68
N ASP A 17 -3.32 -11.43 0.07
CA ASP A 17 -3.60 -11.06 1.47
C ASP A 17 -3.31 -9.60 1.83
N TRP A 18 -2.93 -8.72 0.88
CA TRP A 18 -2.60 -7.32 1.17
C TRP A 18 -3.67 -6.57 1.97
N LYS A 19 -4.95 -6.92 1.79
CA LYS A 19 -6.08 -6.31 2.51
C LYS A 19 -6.12 -6.75 3.98
N GLU A 20 -5.89 -8.04 4.23
CA GLU A 20 -5.80 -8.58 5.59
C GLU A 20 -4.59 -8.00 6.33
N VAL A 21 -3.45 -7.86 5.63
CA VAL A 21 -2.26 -7.20 6.18
C VAL A 21 -2.57 -5.75 6.56
N ALA A 22 -3.26 -4.99 5.69
CA ALA A 22 -3.66 -3.62 6.00
C ALA A 22 -4.61 -3.53 7.21
N ASP A 23 -5.58 -4.44 7.32
CA ASP A 23 -6.48 -4.53 8.48
C ASP A 23 -5.70 -4.84 9.78
N HIS A 24 -4.70 -5.72 9.72
CA HIS A 24 -3.81 -6.00 10.85
C HIS A 24 -2.97 -4.79 11.26
N CYS A 25 -2.43 -4.04 10.29
CA CYS A 25 -1.71 -2.80 10.55
C CYS A 25 -2.60 -1.77 11.27
N VAL A 26 -3.84 -1.58 10.81
CA VAL A 26 -4.80 -0.68 11.46
C VAL A 26 -5.09 -1.12 12.89
N LYS A 27 -5.34 -2.42 13.13
CA LYS A 27 -5.54 -2.96 14.49
C LYS A 27 -4.32 -2.76 15.40
N ALA A 28 -3.12 -2.74 14.84
CA ALA A 28 -1.87 -2.48 15.56
C ALA A 28 -1.56 -0.99 15.78
N GLY A 29 -2.41 -0.06 15.30
CA GLY A 29 -2.26 1.39 15.47
C GLY A 29 -1.52 2.11 14.34
N VAL A 30 -1.22 1.42 13.24
CA VAL A 30 -0.75 2.01 11.98
C VAL A 30 -1.97 2.37 11.14
N GLU A 31 -2.49 3.57 11.35
CA GLU A 31 -3.80 3.99 10.85
C GLU A 31 -3.76 4.44 9.37
N LYS A 32 -2.57 4.72 8.83
CA LYS A 32 -2.37 5.09 7.42
C LYS A 32 -1.08 4.48 6.87
N MET A 33 -1.08 4.07 5.61
CA MET A 33 0.09 3.53 4.92
C MET A 33 0.18 4.09 3.49
N ILE A 34 1.40 4.36 3.01
CA ILE A 34 1.67 4.78 1.62
C ILE A 34 2.23 3.58 0.83
N VAL A 35 1.43 3.06 -0.09
CA VAL A 35 1.83 2.01 -1.03
C VAL A 35 2.61 2.63 -2.19
N VAL A 36 3.87 2.28 -2.32
CA VAL A 36 4.79 2.93 -3.27
C VAL A 36 4.88 2.15 -4.59
N GLY A 37 4.59 2.84 -5.70
CA GLY A 37 4.92 2.41 -7.06
C GLY A 37 6.36 2.79 -7.42
N ALA A 38 7.05 1.87 -8.10
CA ALA A 38 8.42 2.02 -8.58
C ALA A 38 8.53 2.07 -10.12
N ASP A 39 7.45 1.76 -10.83
CA ASP A 39 7.31 1.84 -12.28
C ASP A 39 5.83 2.08 -12.62
N LEU A 40 5.49 2.08 -13.92
CA LEU A 40 4.11 2.30 -14.36
C LEU A 40 3.14 1.23 -13.83
N GLU A 41 3.54 -0.05 -13.84
CA GLU A 41 2.68 -1.17 -13.46
C GLU A 41 2.41 -1.16 -11.95
N THR A 42 3.47 -1.08 -11.15
CA THR A 42 3.41 -1.03 -9.69
C THR A 42 2.73 0.25 -9.19
N SER A 43 2.88 1.38 -9.90
CA SER A 43 2.14 2.62 -9.62
C SER A 43 0.64 2.47 -9.88
N ALA A 44 0.25 1.88 -11.01
CA ALA A 44 -1.17 1.62 -11.31
C ALA A 44 -1.79 0.72 -10.24
N LYS A 45 -1.06 -0.33 -9.84
CA LYS A 45 -1.49 -1.24 -8.77
C LYS A 45 -1.58 -0.55 -7.40
N ALA A 46 -0.66 0.36 -7.08
CA ALA A 46 -0.73 1.16 -5.85
C ALA A 46 -2.01 2.03 -5.81
N VAL A 47 -2.38 2.67 -6.92
CA VAL A 47 -3.63 3.43 -7.05
C VAL A 47 -4.85 2.54 -6.88
N GLU A 48 -4.88 1.36 -7.51
CA GLU A 48 -5.97 0.39 -7.37
C GLU A 48 -6.15 -0.05 -5.91
N ILE A 49 -5.05 -0.35 -5.21
CA ILE A 49 -5.07 -0.74 -3.80
C ILE A 49 -5.59 0.40 -2.91
N ALA A 50 -5.12 1.62 -3.12
CA ALA A 50 -5.56 2.80 -2.36
C ALA A 50 -7.07 3.08 -2.53
N GLN A 51 -7.63 2.81 -3.72
CA GLN A 51 -9.09 2.93 -3.94
C GLN A 51 -9.91 1.88 -3.19
N LYS A 52 -9.30 0.73 -2.86
CA LYS A 52 -9.99 -0.43 -2.26
C LYS A 52 -9.92 -0.46 -0.73
N HIS A 53 -9.08 0.38 -0.10
CA HIS A 53 -8.92 0.38 1.35
C HIS A 53 -8.67 1.79 1.92
N PRO A 54 -9.48 2.27 2.87
CA PRO A 54 -9.45 3.67 3.32
C PRO A 54 -8.17 4.09 4.07
N ALA A 55 -7.42 3.13 4.61
CA ALA A 55 -6.15 3.40 5.28
C ALA A 55 -4.94 3.48 4.31
N LEU A 56 -5.13 3.17 3.02
CA LEU A 56 -4.05 3.08 2.05
C LEU A 56 -4.05 4.28 1.11
N PHE A 57 -2.86 4.84 0.89
CA PHE A 57 -2.59 5.93 -0.04
C PHE A 57 -1.57 5.46 -1.08
N ALA A 58 -1.56 6.06 -2.27
CA ALA A 58 -0.64 5.68 -3.34
C ALA A 58 0.48 6.70 -3.51
N GLY A 59 1.73 6.23 -3.54
CA GLY A 59 2.87 6.94 -4.11
C GLY A 59 3.08 6.46 -5.55
N VAL A 60 3.18 7.39 -6.50
CA VAL A 60 3.33 7.09 -7.94
C VAL A 60 4.64 7.68 -8.44
N GLY A 61 5.41 6.88 -9.17
CA GLY A 61 6.71 7.31 -9.69
C GLY A 61 7.43 6.22 -10.47
N VAL A 62 8.61 6.57 -10.96
CA VAL A 62 9.57 5.65 -11.57
C VAL A 62 10.84 5.72 -10.75
N HIS A 63 11.23 4.58 -10.18
CA HIS A 63 12.47 4.42 -9.45
C HIS A 63 13.65 4.40 -10.44
N PRO A 64 14.83 4.95 -10.09
CA PRO A 64 16.05 4.86 -10.90
C PRO A 64 16.42 3.43 -11.30
#